data_AF-A0A1M5JL72-F1
#
_entry.id   AF-A0A1M5JL72-F1
#
_cell.length_a   1.000
_cell.length_b   1.000
_cell.length_c   1.000
_cell.angle_alpha   90.00
_cell.angle_beta   90.00
_cell.angle_gamma   90.00
#
_symmetry.space_group_name_H-M   'P 1'
#
loop_
_entity.id
_entity.type
_entity.pdbx_description
1 polymer ?
#
loop_
_entity_poly.entity_id
_entity_poly.type
_entity_poly.pdbx_seq_one_letter_code
_entity_poly.pdbx_strand_id
1 'polypeptide(L)'
;MFNKLNLIILIGLKNREVYQKGKSSKRESLQFRIMKKSIVTIFFLLVVIFVLSMMVFPYISNFVGWNGYQVWKNRSKTESIKESKRRKVFVRELNYKIIDSGDSKGFYFKPYLERGYKVSNKSINDTRIIKDTRYPYNISFDRNLKNAIAIYYKKEDEKKLDSFDGYWGYLKQPYIKDTLHLKIDGENNYHGIIKIW
;
A
#
# COMPACT_ATOMS: atom_id res chain seq x y z
N MET A 1 -10.17 72.13 58.77
CA MET A 1 -9.44 72.63 57.58
C MET A 1 -8.66 71.48 56.97
N PHE A 2 -9.13 70.92 55.86
CA PHE A 2 -8.30 69.99 55.08
C PHE A 2 -7.15 70.80 54.46
N ASN A 3 -5.92 70.49 54.84
CA ASN A 3 -4.74 71.23 54.42
C ASN A 3 -4.51 71.01 52.91
N LYS A 4 -4.35 72.09 52.14
CA LYS A 4 -4.22 72.09 50.66
C LYS A 4 -3.14 71.12 50.15
N LEU A 5 -2.13 70.86 51.00
CA LEU A 5 -1.06 69.90 50.76
C LEU A 5 -1.54 68.44 50.66
N ASN A 6 -2.50 68.02 51.49
CA ASN A 6 -3.02 66.65 51.46
C ASN A 6 -3.80 66.36 50.17
N LEU A 7 -4.49 67.38 49.63
CA LEU A 7 -5.22 67.26 48.37
C LEU A 7 -4.26 67.06 47.18
N ILE A 8 -3.13 67.78 47.16
CA ILE A 8 -2.12 67.66 46.11
C ILE A 8 -1.47 66.27 46.12
N ILE A 9 -1.15 65.74 47.30
CA ILE A 9 -0.58 64.40 47.45
C ILE A 9 -1.57 63.33 46.96
N LEU A 10 -2.85 63.45 47.33
CA LEU A 10 -3.90 62.53 46.87
C LEU A 10 -4.08 62.53 45.35
N ILE A 11 -4.05 63.71 44.72
CA ILE A 11 -4.11 63.84 43.25
C ILE A 11 -2.88 63.21 42.61
N GLY A 12 -1.68 63.44 43.17
CA GLY A 12 -0.43 62.85 42.69
C GLY A 12 -0.42 61.32 42.76
N LEU A 13 -0.92 60.74 43.86
CA LEU A 13 -1.03 59.29 44.04
C LEU A 13 -2.04 58.68 43.07
N LYS A 14 -3.21 59.29 42.91
CA LYS A 14 -4.24 58.84 41.96
C LYS A 14 -3.74 58.87 40.51
N ASN A 15 -3.01 59.91 40.13
CA ASN A 15 -2.41 60.01 38.79
C ASN A 15 -1.32 58.95 38.56
N ARG A 16 -0.52 58.60 39.59
CA ARG A 16 0.45 57.49 39.51
C ARG A 16 -0.24 56.14 39.32
N GLU A 17 -1.32 55.86 40.04
CA GLU A 17 -2.08 54.61 39.87
C GLU A 17 -2.66 54.47 38.47
N VAL A 18 -3.28 55.54 37.95
CA VAL A 18 -3.83 55.57 36.58
C VAL A 18 -2.73 55.34 35.54
N TYR A 19 -1.57 55.98 35.71
CA TYR A 19 -0.43 55.79 34.82
C TYR A 19 0.13 54.36 34.85
N GLN A 20 0.27 53.77 36.04
CA GLN A 20 0.76 52.39 36.19
C GLN A 20 -0.23 51.38 35.59
N LYS A 21 -1.54 51.58 35.78
CA LYS A 21 -2.59 50.72 35.21
C LYS A 21 -2.60 50.78 33.68
N GLY A 22 -2.41 51.97 33.10
CA GLY A 22 -2.25 52.13 31.64
C GLY A 22 -1.01 51.44 31.08
N LYS A 23 0.12 51.49 31.80
CA LYS A 23 1.37 50.82 31.41
C LYS A 23 1.28 49.30 31.49
N SER A 24 0.59 48.76 32.50
CA SER A 24 0.32 47.31 32.63
C SER A 24 -0.56 46.81 31.49
N SER A 25 -1.69 47.48 31.24
CA SER A 25 -2.61 47.13 30.16
C SER A 25 -1.94 47.16 28.78
N LYS A 26 -1.08 48.15 28.51
CA LYS A 26 -0.34 48.23 27.25
C LYS A 26 0.68 47.08 27.11
N ARG A 27 1.34 46.66 28.19
CA ARG A 27 2.26 45.50 28.19
C ARG A 27 1.53 44.18 27.97
N GLU A 28 0.39 43.98 28.62
CA GLU A 28 -0.44 42.78 28.44
C GLU A 28 -0.95 42.66 27.00
N SER A 29 -1.42 43.76 26.40
CA SER A 29 -1.88 43.77 25.00
C SER A 29 -0.76 43.46 24.00
N LEU A 30 0.47 43.91 24.29
CA LEU A 30 1.64 43.63 23.47
C LEU A 30 2.09 42.16 23.59
N GLN A 31 2.13 41.62 24.80
CA GLN A 31 2.47 40.22 25.07
C GLN A 31 1.47 39.28 24.40
N PHE A 32 0.17 39.57 24.50
CA PHE A 32 -0.88 38.79 23.84
C PHE A 32 -0.71 38.79 22.31
N ARG A 33 -0.35 39.94 21.72
CA ARG A 33 -0.13 40.07 20.27
C ARG A 33 1.10 39.29 19.79
N ILE A 34 2.19 39.27 20.58
CA ILE A 34 3.39 38.49 20.28
C ILE A 34 3.08 36.99 20.38
N MET A 35 2.41 36.56 21.46
CA MET A 35 2.03 35.16 21.68
C MET A 35 1.13 34.63 20.57
N LYS A 36 0.14 35.42 20.11
CA LYS A 36 -0.73 35.06 18.98
C LYS A 36 0.05 34.86 17.68
N LYS A 37 1.05 35.71 17.40
CA LYS A 37 1.92 35.55 16.21
C LYS A 37 2.75 34.28 16.31
N SER A 38 3.35 34.01 17.47
CA SER A 38 4.15 32.79 17.69
C SER A 38 3.33 31.52 17.51
N ILE A 39 2.10 31.48 18.04
CA ILE A 39 1.18 30.34 17.88
C ILE A 39 0.85 30.11 16.40
N VAL A 40 0.54 31.17 15.65
CA VAL A 40 0.24 31.08 14.21
C VAL A 40 1.46 30.57 13.44
N THR A 41 2.66 31.05 13.76
CA THR A 41 3.90 30.56 13.12
C THR A 41 4.17 29.10 13.42
N ILE A 42 4.00 28.66 14.67
CA ILE A 42 4.17 27.25 15.06
C ILE A 42 3.15 26.37 14.33
N PHE A 43 1.88 26.79 14.29
CA PHE A 43 0.84 26.06 13.59
C PHE A 43 1.14 25.94 12.09
N PHE A 44 1.59 27.03 11.46
CA PHE A 44 1.99 27.01 10.05
C PHE A 44 3.17 26.06 9.80
N LEU A 45 4.19 26.08 10.67
CA LEU A 45 5.32 25.13 10.60
C LEU A 45 4.86 23.68 10.70
N LEU A 46 3.93 23.38 11.61
CA LEU A 46 3.36 22.03 11.75
C LEU A 46 2.62 21.58 10.49
N VAL A 47 1.82 22.47 9.88
CA VAL A 47 1.12 22.18 8.62
C VAL A 47 2.12 21.92 7.49
N VAL A 48 3.17 22.73 7.37
CA VAL A 48 4.22 22.52 6.35
C VAL A 48 4.93 21.20 6.57
N ILE A 49 5.32 20.86 7.80
CA ILE A 49 5.94 19.58 8.13
C ILE A 49 5.01 18.41 7.81
N PHE A 50 3.71 18.54 8.09
CA PHE A 50 2.72 17.52 7.79
C PHE A 50 2.55 17.31 6.28
N VAL A 51 2.48 18.38 5.49
CA VAL A 51 2.40 18.26 4.02
C VAL A 51 3.68 17.64 3.46
N LEU A 52 4.85 18.07 3.93
CA LEU A 52 6.13 17.49 3.50
C LEU A 52 6.23 16.01 3.89
N SER A 53 5.78 15.62 5.09
CA SER A 53 5.80 14.23 5.51
C SER A 53 4.86 13.39 4.64
N MET A 54 3.66 13.87 4.30
CA MET A 54 2.75 13.19 3.37
C MET A 54 3.35 13.00 1.98
N MET A 55 4.21 13.92 1.52
CA MET A 55 4.91 13.76 0.24
C MET A 55 6.11 12.81 0.33
N VAL A 56 6.91 12.87 1.39
CA VAL A 56 8.17 12.10 1.53
C VAL A 56 7.92 10.65 1.95
N PHE A 57 6.94 10.40 2.82
CA PHE A 57 6.68 9.07 3.39
C PHE A 57 6.37 7.99 2.34
N PRO A 58 5.59 8.26 1.27
CA PRO A 58 5.37 7.29 0.18
C PRO A 58 6.66 6.91 -0.56
N TYR A 59 7.61 7.83 -0.74
CA TYR A 59 8.89 7.52 -1.40
C TYR A 59 9.77 6.65 -0.50
N ILE A 60 9.87 7.00 0.79
CA ILE A 60 10.62 6.18 1.76
C ILE A 60 9.96 4.80 1.88
N SER A 61 8.64 4.73 1.96
CA SER A 61 7.88 3.47 2.05
C SER A 61 8.11 2.57 0.84
N ASN A 62 8.09 3.12 -0.39
CA ASN A 62 8.41 2.34 -1.59
C ASN A 62 9.88 1.88 -1.61
N PHE A 63 10.81 2.71 -1.15
CA PHE A 63 12.23 2.35 -1.08
C PHE A 63 12.51 1.27 -0.03
N VAL A 64 11.89 1.38 1.15
CA VAL A 64 11.94 0.38 2.22
C VAL A 64 11.17 -0.88 1.81
N GLY A 65 10.08 -0.75 1.05
CA GLY A 65 9.34 -1.88 0.49
C GLY A 65 10.20 -2.68 -0.48
N TRP A 66 10.86 -2.00 -1.42
CA TRP A 66 11.76 -2.62 -2.38
C TRP A 66 12.94 -3.33 -1.69
N ASN A 67 13.66 -2.60 -0.83
CA ASN A 67 14.90 -3.09 -0.22
C ASN A 67 14.70 -3.93 1.04
N GLY A 68 13.64 -3.69 1.80
CA GLY A 68 13.28 -4.42 3.02
C GLY A 68 12.65 -5.77 2.72
N TYR A 69 11.70 -5.86 1.78
CA TYR A 69 11.13 -7.16 1.36
C TYR A 69 12.04 -7.94 0.41
N GLN A 70 13.11 -7.31 -0.11
CA GLN A 70 14.08 -7.92 -1.01
C GLN A 70 13.38 -8.67 -2.15
N VAL A 71 12.45 -8.00 -2.84
CA VAL A 71 11.54 -8.60 -3.83
C VAL A 71 12.29 -9.43 -4.88
N TRP A 72 13.51 -9.01 -5.24
CA TRP A 72 14.41 -9.69 -6.18
C TRP A 72 14.92 -11.06 -5.71
N LYS A 73 14.85 -11.37 -4.41
CA LYS A 73 15.23 -12.69 -3.88
C LYS A 73 14.13 -13.73 -4.12
N ASN A 74 12.88 -13.29 -4.14
CA ASN A 74 11.74 -14.17 -4.27
C ASN A 74 11.43 -14.47 -5.74
N ARG A 75 10.80 -15.62 -5.97
CA ARG A 75 10.25 -15.97 -7.27
C ARG A 75 9.07 -15.06 -7.57
N SER A 76 9.02 -14.55 -8.79
CA SER A 76 7.98 -13.64 -9.26
C SER A 76 7.03 -14.35 -10.22
N LYS A 77 5.90 -13.68 -10.46
CA LYS A 77 4.82 -14.15 -11.33
C LYS A 77 4.20 -12.97 -12.06
N THR A 78 3.63 -13.21 -13.24
CA THR A 78 2.86 -12.18 -13.94
C THR A 78 1.37 -12.28 -13.65
N GLU A 79 0.67 -11.14 -13.79
CA GLU A 79 -0.78 -11.07 -13.57
C GLU A 79 -1.59 -11.21 -14.87
N SER A 80 -0.93 -11.17 -16.03
CA SER A 80 -1.59 -11.30 -17.33
C SER A 80 -0.71 -11.98 -18.37
N ILE A 81 -1.34 -12.62 -19.35
CA ILE A 81 -0.63 -13.24 -20.48
C ILE A 81 0.18 -12.19 -21.24
N LYS A 82 -0.35 -10.96 -21.38
CA LYS A 82 0.33 -9.84 -22.04
C LYS A 82 1.64 -9.49 -21.33
N GLU A 83 1.63 -9.41 -20.01
CA GLU A 83 2.84 -9.16 -19.23
C GLU A 83 3.83 -10.33 -19.34
N SER A 84 3.33 -11.57 -19.23
CA SER A 84 4.14 -12.79 -19.37
C SER A 84 4.88 -12.84 -20.71
N LYS A 85 4.18 -12.49 -21.80
CA LYS A 85 4.75 -12.39 -23.16
C LYS A 85 5.76 -11.24 -23.25
N ARG A 86 5.45 -10.05 -22.71
CA ARG A 86 6.36 -8.89 -22.68
C ARG A 86 7.68 -9.21 -21.96
N ARG A 87 7.60 -9.94 -20.85
CA ARG A 87 8.75 -10.38 -20.04
C ARG A 87 9.48 -11.59 -20.63
N LYS A 88 8.99 -12.17 -21.75
CA LYS A 88 9.54 -13.35 -22.42
C LYS A 88 9.60 -14.59 -21.51
N VAL A 89 8.65 -14.71 -20.58
CA VAL A 89 8.50 -15.86 -19.66
C VAL A 89 7.33 -16.76 -20.04
N PHE A 90 6.42 -16.29 -20.88
CA PHE A 90 5.27 -17.07 -21.33
C PHE A 90 5.69 -18.38 -22.02
N VAL A 91 5.02 -19.49 -21.66
CA VAL A 91 5.26 -20.82 -22.22
C VAL A 91 4.09 -21.25 -23.09
N ARG A 92 2.90 -21.37 -22.50
CA ARG A 92 1.68 -21.79 -23.22
C ARG A 92 0.42 -21.43 -22.44
N GLU A 93 -0.71 -21.34 -23.14
CA GLU A 93 -2.03 -21.31 -22.50
C GLU A 93 -2.40 -22.73 -22.04
N LEU A 94 -3.18 -22.82 -20.97
CA LEU A 94 -3.74 -24.07 -20.48
C LEU A 94 -5.20 -24.17 -20.89
N ASN A 95 -5.66 -25.39 -21.12
CA ASN A 95 -7.08 -25.61 -21.33
C ASN A 95 -7.80 -25.45 -19.99
N TYR A 96 -9.03 -24.97 -20.05
CA TYR A 96 -9.84 -24.84 -18.85
C TYR A 96 -11.33 -24.98 -19.14
N LYS A 97 -12.05 -25.34 -18.09
CA LYS A 97 -13.51 -25.34 -18.08
C LYS A 97 -14.00 -24.87 -16.72
N ILE A 98 -14.84 -23.85 -16.74
CA ILE A 98 -15.57 -23.39 -15.56
C ILE A 98 -16.77 -24.32 -15.41
N ILE A 99 -16.83 -25.09 -14.31
CA ILE A 99 -17.89 -26.07 -14.05
C ILE A 99 -19.09 -25.40 -13.40
N ASP A 100 -18.79 -24.56 -12.42
CA ASP A 100 -19.75 -23.81 -11.63
C ASP A 100 -19.12 -22.45 -11.38
N SER A 101 -19.96 -21.43 -11.41
CA SER A 101 -19.51 -20.06 -11.32
C SER A 101 -20.51 -19.17 -10.59
N GLY A 102 -21.59 -19.70 -10.02
CA GLY A 102 -22.64 -18.89 -9.38
C GLY A 102 -23.11 -17.74 -10.28
N ASP A 103 -23.36 -16.57 -9.70
CA ASP A 103 -23.79 -15.34 -10.41
C ASP A 103 -22.69 -14.64 -11.23
N SER A 104 -21.60 -15.32 -11.56
CA SER A 104 -20.42 -14.72 -12.21
C SER A 104 -20.56 -14.47 -13.72
N LYS A 105 -21.67 -13.86 -14.13
CA LYS A 105 -21.81 -13.29 -15.47
C LYS A 105 -20.64 -12.32 -15.71
N GLY A 106 -19.76 -12.68 -16.64
CA GLY A 106 -18.59 -11.87 -17.02
C GLY A 106 -17.29 -12.17 -16.28
N PHE A 107 -17.18 -13.31 -15.56
CA PHE A 107 -15.90 -13.75 -15.03
C PHE A 107 -14.93 -14.13 -16.16
N TYR A 108 -13.81 -13.43 -16.23
CA TYR A 108 -12.74 -13.70 -17.17
C TYR A 108 -11.63 -14.45 -16.46
N PHE A 109 -11.25 -15.60 -17.01
CA PHE A 109 -10.17 -16.42 -16.51
C PHE A 109 -9.45 -17.10 -17.66
N LYS A 110 -8.13 -16.94 -17.75
CA LYS A 110 -7.28 -17.69 -18.65
C LYS A 110 -6.05 -18.20 -17.91
N PRO A 111 -5.95 -19.51 -17.67
CA PRO A 111 -4.75 -20.09 -17.09
C PRO A 111 -3.66 -20.23 -18.15
N TYR A 112 -2.42 -20.09 -17.73
CA TYR A 112 -1.24 -20.24 -18.58
C TYR A 112 -0.04 -20.70 -17.77
N LEU A 113 0.96 -21.22 -18.47
CA LEU A 113 2.26 -21.54 -17.90
C LEU A 113 3.27 -20.46 -18.25
N GLU A 114 4.13 -20.15 -17.29
CA GLU A 114 5.30 -19.31 -17.50
C GLU A 114 6.55 -19.92 -16.86
N ARG A 115 7.71 -19.53 -17.39
CA ARG A 115 9.00 -19.86 -16.80
C ARG A 115 9.15 -19.11 -15.48
N GLY A 116 9.64 -19.80 -14.46
CA GLY A 116 10.04 -19.20 -13.20
C GLY A 116 11.08 -18.12 -13.42
N TYR A 117 10.83 -16.95 -12.84
CA TYR A 117 11.75 -15.83 -12.93
C TYR A 117 11.82 -15.07 -11.61
N LYS A 118 12.84 -14.24 -11.47
CA LYS A 118 12.95 -13.21 -10.43
C LYS A 118 13.08 -11.87 -11.12
N VAL A 119 12.68 -10.82 -10.43
CA VAL A 119 13.06 -9.46 -10.81
C VAL A 119 14.47 -9.15 -10.34
N SER A 120 15.12 -8.21 -11.01
CA SER A 120 16.42 -7.69 -10.61
C SER A 120 16.33 -6.83 -9.36
N ASN A 121 17.41 -6.77 -8.57
CA ASN A 121 17.51 -5.81 -7.47
C ASN A 121 17.58 -4.35 -7.95
N LYS A 122 17.87 -4.13 -9.24
CA LYS A 122 17.95 -2.81 -9.87
C LYS A 122 16.63 -2.32 -10.46
N SER A 123 15.74 -3.23 -10.89
CA SER A 123 14.50 -2.87 -11.57
C SER A 123 13.47 -4.00 -11.57
N ILE A 124 12.20 -3.66 -11.31
CA ILE A 124 11.04 -4.57 -11.42
C ILE A 124 10.81 -5.04 -12.87
N ASN A 125 11.29 -4.28 -13.84
CA ASN A 125 11.13 -4.59 -15.27
C ASN A 125 12.25 -5.49 -15.81
N ASP A 126 13.36 -5.61 -15.09
CA ASP A 126 14.47 -6.51 -15.45
C ASP A 126 14.15 -7.93 -14.95
N THR A 127 13.75 -8.79 -15.90
CA THR A 127 13.32 -10.18 -15.66
C THR A 127 14.50 -11.15 -15.84
N ARG A 128 14.76 -11.95 -14.80
CA ARG A 128 15.82 -12.98 -14.79
C ARG A 128 15.23 -14.37 -14.63
N ILE A 129 15.34 -15.20 -15.66
CA ILE A 129 14.87 -16.59 -15.62
C ILE A 129 15.65 -17.38 -14.57
N ILE A 130 14.94 -18.13 -13.72
CA ILE A 130 15.55 -19.02 -12.73
C ILE A 130 16.00 -20.29 -13.46
N LYS A 131 17.31 -20.52 -13.51
CA LYS A 131 17.89 -21.74 -14.11
C LYS A 131 18.07 -22.86 -13.08
N ASP A 132 18.44 -22.51 -11.85
CA ASP A 132 18.82 -23.47 -10.81
C ASP A 132 17.64 -23.82 -9.90
N THR A 133 16.60 -24.41 -10.48
CA THR A 133 15.43 -24.87 -9.72
C THR A 133 14.93 -26.19 -10.25
N ARG A 134 14.48 -27.06 -9.35
CA ARG A 134 13.82 -28.33 -9.71
C ARG A 134 12.46 -28.09 -10.37
N TYR A 135 11.85 -26.92 -10.18
CA TYR A 135 10.51 -26.60 -10.67
C TYR A 135 10.55 -25.33 -11.54
N PRO A 136 10.99 -25.42 -12.81
CA PRO A 136 11.24 -24.25 -13.65
C PRO A 136 9.98 -23.55 -14.18
N TYR A 137 8.78 -24.06 -13.91
CA TYR A 137 7.53 -23.47 -14.41
C TYR A 137 6.56 -23.09 -13.29
N ASN A 138 5.81 -22.02 -13.51
CA ASN A 138 4.69 -21.55 -12.69
C ASN A 138 3.38 -21.80 -13.42
N ILE A 139 2.33 -22.12 -12.68
CA ILE A 139 0.96 -22.02 -13.17
C ILE A 139 0.44 -20.62 -12.84
N SER A 140 0.01 -19.86 -13.85
CA SER A 140 -0.44 -18.46 -13.77
C SER A 140 -1.83 -18.25 -14.35
N PHE A 141 -2.46 -17.14 -13.97
CA PHE A 141 -3.86 -16.86 -14.32
C PHE A 141 -4.00 -15.40 -14.72
N ASP A 142 -4.62 -15.17 -15.87
CA ASP A 142 -5.05 -13.86 -16.32
C ASP A 142 -6.55 -13.75 -15.99
N ARG A 143 -6.91 -12.80 -15.14
CA ARG A 143 -8.24 -12.71 -14.56
C ARG A 143 -8.65 -11.26 -14.31
N ASN A 144 -9.95 -10.99 -14.28
CA ASN A 144 -10.44 -9.66 -13.93
C ASN A 144 -10.31 -9.42 -12.41
N LEU A 145 -9.33 -8.62 -11.99
CA LEU A 145 -9.08 -8.27 -10.58
C LEU A 145 -10.13 -7.32 -9.96
N LYS A 146 -11.09 -6.83 -10.76
CA LYS A 146 -12.09 -5.85 -10.30
C LYS A 146 -13.09 -6.42 -9.28
N ASN A 147 -13.28 -7.73 -9.28
CA ASN A 147 -14.13 -8.40 -8.32
C ASN A 147 -13.22 -9.01 -7.24
N ALA A 148 -13.58 -8.88 -5.97
CA ALA A 148 -12.86 -9.46 -4.83
C ALA A 148 -12.98 -10.99 -4.85
N ILE A 149 -12.25 -11.63 -5.78
CA ILE A 149 -12.30 -13.06 -6.08
C ILE A 149 -10.95 -13.71 -5.75
N ALA A 150 -10.95 -14.57 -4.75
CA ALA A 150 -9.89 -15.50 -4.47
C ALA A 150 -10.00 -16.73 -5.39
N ILE A 151 -8.84 -17.21 -5.86
CA ILE A 151 -8.73 -18.46 -6.60
C ILE A 151 -7.65 -19.27 -5.90
N TYR A 152 -8.01 -20.47 -5.45
CA TYR A 152 -7.09 -21.38 -4.76
C TYR A 152 -7.23 -22.79 -5.29
N TYR A 153 -6.15 -23.58 -5.18
CA TYR A 153 -6.20 -25.00 -5.50
C TYR A 153 -7.11 -25.71 -4.51
N LYS A 154 -7.89 -26.68 -4.98
CA LYS A 154 -8.52 -27.62 -4.06
C LYS A 154 -7.44 -28.40 -3.31
N LYS A 155 -7.64 -28.59 -2.00
CA LYS A 155 -6.70 -29.29 -1.11
C LYS A 155 -6.30 -30.68 -1.62
N GLU A 156 -7.26 -31.40 -2.19
CA GLU A 156 -7.06 -32.73 -2.81
C GLU A 156 -6.18 -32.73 -4.07
N ASP A 157 -6.03 -31.57 -4.72
CA ASP A 157 -5.25 -31.38 -5.93
C ASP A 157 -3.87 -30.76 -5.67
N GLU A 158 -3.60 -30.25 -4.47
CA GLU A 158 -2.27 -29.75 -4.07
C GLU A 158 -1.19 -30.84 -4.24
N LYS A 159 -1.53 -32.10 -3.95
CA LYS A 159 -0.63 -33.25 -4.11
C LYS A 159 -0.34 -33.63 -5.57
N LYS A 160 -1.12 -33.11 -6.52
CA LYS A 160 -0.92 -33.34 -7.97
C LYS A 160 0.11 -32.38 -8.57
N LEU A 161 0.41 -31.29 -7.86
CA LEU A 161 1.46 -30.35 -8.24
C LEU A 161 2.83 -30.98 -7.93
N ASP A 162 3.84 -30.70 -8.77
CA ASP A 162 5.20 -31.15 -8.46
C ASP A 162 5.76 -30.42 -7.22
N SER A 163 5.30 -29.18 -6.95
CA SER A 163 5.53 -28.44 -5.71
C SER A 163 4.46 -27.35 -5.50
N PHE A 164 4.14 -27.06 -4.25
CA PHE A 164 3.16 -26.06 -3.82
C PHE A 164 3.65 -25.34 -2.57
N ASP A 165 3.42 -24.03 -2.46
CA ASP A 165 3.85 -23.21 -1.30
C ASP A 165 2.69 -22.59 -0.50
N GLY A 166 1.47 -23.10 -0.70
CA GLY A 166 0.25 -22.55 -0.08
C GLY A 166 -0.52 -21.60 -0.99
N TYR A 167 0.13 -21.02 -2.01
CA TYR A 167 -0.53 -20.10 -2.94
C TYR A 167 -0.25 -20.45 -4.40
N TRP A 168 0.95 -20.96 -4.70
CA TRP A 168 1.45 -21.14 -6.06
C TRP A 168 1.77 -22.58 -6.37
N GLY A 169 1.29 -23.04 -7.53
CA GLY A 169 1.66 -24.33 -8.10
C GLY A 169 2.87 -24.23 -9.03
N TYR A 170 3.85 -25.11 -8.80
CA TYR A 170 5.07 -25.21 -9.58
C TYR A 170 5.17 -26.56 -10.29
N LEU A 171 5.78 -26.56 -11.48
CA LEU A 171 5.91 -27.75 -12.32
C LEU A 171 7.36 -27.99 -12.72
N LYS A 172 7.74 -29.27 -12.81
CA LYS A 172 9.01 -29.73 -13.38
C LYS A 172 9.01 -29.61 -14.90
N GLN A 173 7.86 -29.85 -15.51
CA GLN A 173 7.66 -29.89 -16.95
C GLN A 173 6.66 -28.81 -17.39
N PRO A 174 6.70 -28.37 -18.66
CA PRO A 174 5.83 -27.31 -19.17
C PRO A 174 4.41 -27.80 -19.48
N TYR A 175 3.88 -28.71 -18.67
CA TYR A 175 2.54 -29.25 -18.77
C TYR A 175 2.05 -29.77 -17.42
N ILE A 176 0.73 -29.79 -17.24
CA ILE A 176 0.08 -30.39 -16.09
C ILE A 176 -0.14 -31.88 -16.39
N LYS A 177 0.24 -32.76 -15.45
CA LYS A 177 0.07 -34.22 -15.62
C LYS A 177 -1.39 -34.64 -15.47
N ASP A 178 -2.05 -34.14 -14.44
CA ASP A 178 -3.43 -34.47 -14.09
C ASP A 178 -4.29 -33.20 -14.02
N THR A 179 -5.57 -33.30 -14.37
CA THR A 179 -6.48 -32.16 -14.24
C THR A 179 -6.50 -31.63 -12.80
N LEU A 180 -6.29 -30.32 -12.68
CA LEU A 180 -6.35 -29.59 -11.42
C LEU A 180 -7.67 -28.83 -11.33
N HIS A 181 -8.20 -28.76 -10.12
CA HIS A 181 -9.41 -28.05 -9.76
C HIS A 181 -9.05 -26.86 -8.88
N LEU A 182 -9.44 -25.68 -9.35
CA LEU A 182 -9.36 -24.44 -8.61
C LEU A 182 -10.74 -24.11 -8.08
N LYS A 183 -10.81 -23.65 -6.83
CA LYS A 183 -12.03 -23.08 -6.26
C LYS A 183 -11.99 -21.56 -6.41
N ILE A 184 -13.12 -21.02 -6.84
CA ILE A 184 -13.42 -19.59 -6.88
C ILE A 184 -14.17 -19.28 -5.60
N ASP A 185 -13.79 -18.20 -4.93
CA ASP A 185 -14.44 -17.70 -3.72
C ASP A 185 -14.41 -16.18 -3.72
N GLY A 186 -15.55 -15.53 -3.46
CA GLY A 186 -15.67 -14.09 -3.53
C GLY A 186 -16.97 -13.59 -2.91
N GLU A 187 -17.08 -12.27 -2.79
CA GLU A 187 -18.27 -11.61 -2.24
C GLU A 187 -19.53 -11.90 -3.07
N ASN A 188 -20.73 -11.72 -2.50
CA ASN A 188 -22.02 -11.86 -3.21
C ASN A 188 -22.26 -13.24 -3.85
N ASN A 189 -21.98 -14.32 -3.13
CA ASN A 189 -22.14 -15.70 -3.60
C ASN A 189 -21.31 -16.03 -4.86
N TYR A 190 -20.19 -15.34 -5.10
CA TYR A 190 -19.22 -15.76 -6.12
C TYR A 190 -18.49 -17.03 -5.65
N HIS A 191 -19.05 -18.19 -5.99
CA HIS A 191 -18.43 -19.49 -5.74
C HIS A 191 -18.40 -20.29 -7.03
N GLY A 192 -17.41 -21.17 -7.15
CA GLY A 192 -17.28 -21.96 -8.37
C GLY A 192 -16.08 -22.87 -8.39
N ILE A 193 -16.01 -23.68 -9.44
CA ILE A 193 -14.91 -24.62 -9.68
C ILE A 193 -14.43 -24.45 -11.12
N ILE A 194 -13.11 -24.29 -11.28
CA ILE A 194 -12.43 -24.27 -12.56
C ILE A 194 -11.57 -25.52 -12.69
N LYS A 195 -11.75 -26.28 -13.77
CA LYS A 195 -10.83 -27.33 -14.20
C LYS A 195 -9.76 -26.73 -15.10
N ILE A 196 -8.50 -27.09 -14.90
CA ILE A 196 -7.38 -26.75 -15.79
C ILE A 196 -6.58 -28.00 -16.16
N TRP A 197 -6.08 -28.09 -17.40
CA TRP A 197 -5.22 -29.17 -17.90
C TRP A 197 -4.29 -28.71 -19.04
#